data_AF-A0A1C3XR95-F1
#
_entry.id   AF-A0A1C3XR95-F1
#
_cell.length_a   1.000
_cell.length_b   1.000
_cell.length_c   1.000
_cell.angle_alpha   90.00
_cell.angle_beta   90.00
_cell.angle_gamma   90.00
#
_symmetry.space_group_name_H-M   'P 1'
#
loop_
_entity.id
_entity.type
_entity.pdbx_description
1 polymer ?
#
loop_
_entity_poly.entity_id
_entity_poly.type
_entity_poly.pdbx_seq_one_letter_code
_entity_poly.pdbx_strand_id
1 'polypeptide(L)'
;MPAHLLGMPRYYFNVLNVAPHADYEGEELPDDEAAWREATSAGALLNDIDGKFRPGQEWRLEVKDVAGRLVHTICISLKSDPAPSLLSVPR
;
A
#
# COMPACT_ATOMS: atom_id res chain seq x y z
N MET A 1 -31.07 7.88 -0.70
CA MET A 1 -31.23 7.09 0.54
C MET A 1 -29.92 7.23 1.31
N PRO A 2 -29.89 7.72 2.56
CA PRO A 2 -28.62 7.98 3.23
C PRO A 2 -27.99 6.66 3.69
N ALA A 3 -26.69 6.51 3.49
CA ALA A 3 -25.92 5.29 3.75
C ALA A 3 -25.80 4.91 5.24
N HIS A 4 -26.37 5.71 6.15
CA HIS A 4 -26.16 5.59 7.60
C HIS A 4 -27.03 4.55 8.33
N LEU A 5 -27.85 3.76 7.61
CA LEU A 5 -28.70 2.71 8.21
C LEU A 5 -28.24 1.28 7.90
N LEU A 6 -27.19 1.13 7.09
CA LEU A 6 -26.39 -0.09 6.97
C LEU A 6 -25.11 0.22 7.76
N GLY A 7 -24.68 -0.64 8.69
CA GLY A 7 -23.52 -0.38 9.55
C GLY A 7 -22.31 0.12 8.77
N MET A 8 -21.47 0.95 9.40
CA MET A 8 -20.28 1.51 8.77
C MET A 8 -19.48 0.40 8.07
N PRO A 9 -19.18 0.53 6.76
CA PRO A 9 -18.45 -0.50 6.05
C PRO A 9 -17.08 -0.73 6.69
N ARG A 10 -16.70 -2.01 6.78
CA ARG A 10 -15.41 -2.42 7.32
C ARG A 10 -14.40 -2.62 6.20
N TYR A 11 -13.22 -2.04 6.37
CA TYR A 11 -12.10 -2.13 5.45
C TYR A 11 -10.90 -2.81 6.10
N TYR A 12 -10.10 -3.50 5.31
CA TYR A 12 -8.93 -4.25 5.74
C TYR A 12 -7.68 -3.75 5.02
N PHE A 13 -6.65 -3.38 5.78
CA PHE A 13 -5.44 -2.72 5.29
C PHE A 13 -4.26 -3.69 5.28
N ASN A 14 -4.02 -4.32 4.14
CA ASN A 14 -3.03 -5.38 4.01
C ASN A 14 -1.74 -4.88 3.36
N VAL A 15 -0.64 -4.97 4.09
CA VAL A 15 0.70 -4.69 3.58
C VAL A 15 1.29 -5.97 2.98
N LEU A 16 1.77 -5.87 1.75
CA LEU A 16 2.42 -6.94 1.02
C LEU A 16 3.90 -6.60 0.75
N ASN A 17 4.67 -7.64 0.42
CA ASN A 17 6.09 -7.57 0.09
C ASN A 17 6.98 -7.12 1.26
N VAL A 18 7.44 -5.87 1.29
CA VAL A 18 8.34 -5.38 2.33
C VAL A 18 7.58 -5.16 3.63
N ALA A 19 8.01 -5.83 4.71
CA ALA A 19 7.34 -5.83 6.01
C ALA A 19 5.85 -6.21 5.91
N PRO A 20 5.54 -7.42 5.40
CA PRO A 20 4.15 -7.80 5.12
C PRO A 20 3.36 -7.92 6.42
N HIS A 21 2.13 -7.43 6.38
CA HIS A 21 1.21 -7.42 7.50
C HIS A 21 -0.21 -7.65 6.97
N ALA A 22 -0.86 -8.69 7.48
CA ALA A 22 -2.26 -8.95 7.19
C ALA A 22 -3.10 -8.37 8.31
N ASP A 23 -4.04 -7.50 7.93
CA ASP A 23 -5.02 -6.93 8.85
C ASP A 23 -6.25 -7.85 8.90
N TYR A 24 -6.49 -8.45 10.06
CA TYR A 24 -7.62 -9.35 10.31
C TYR A 24 -8.76 -8.68 11.07
N GLU A 25 -8.49 -7.54 11.72
CA GLU A 25 -9.48 -6.83 12.51
C GLU A 25 -10.28 -5.91 11.60
N GLY A 26 -9.60 -5.15 10.74
CA GLY A 26 -10.19 -4.13 9.88
C GLY A 26 -10.78 -2.96 10.67
N GLU A 27 -11.10 -1.88 9.95
CA GLU A 27 -11.61 -0.64 10.51
C GLU A 27 -12.96 -0.27 9.90
N GLU A 28 -13.90 0.17 10.73
CA GLU A 28 -15.21 0.67 10.29
C GLU A 28 -15.10 2.14 9.91
N LEU A 29 -15.28 2.43 8.62
CA LEU A 29 -15.15 3.78 8.07
C LEU A 29 -16.44 4.18 7.36
N PRO A 30 -16.76 5.49 7.29
CA PRO A 30 -18.02 5.95 6.69
C PRO A 30 -18.21 5.59 5.21
N ASP A 31 -17.12 5.61 4.43
CA ASP A 31 -17.12 5.44 2.98
C ASP A 31 -15.70 5.14 2.45
N ASP A 32 -15.60 4.91 1.14
CA ASP A 32 -14.33 4.65 0.44
C ASP A 32 -13.36 5.85 0.53
N GLU A 33 -13.86 7.10 0.63
CA GLU A 33 -13.01 8.28 0.73
C GLU A 33 -12.30 8.32 2.09
N ALA A 34 -13.01 7.97 3.16
CA ALA A 34 -12.41 7.79 4.48
C ALA A 34 -11.37 6.67 4.48
N ALA A 35 -11.65 5.55 3.81
CA ALA A 35 -10.68 4.46 3.63
C ALA A 35 -9.42 4.89 2.87
N TRP A 36 -9.57 5.74 1.84
CA TRP A 36 -8.43 6.34 1.14
C TRP A 36 -7.59 7.22 2.06
N ARG A 37 -8.21 8.09 2.85
CA ARG A 37 -7.49 8.96 3.80
C ARG A 37 -6.68 8.13 4.78
N GLU A 38 -7.27 7.07 5.34
CA GLU A 38 -6.57 6.15 6.24
C GLU A 38 -5.41 5.42 5.54
N ALA A 39 -5.64 4.93 4.31
CA ALA A 39 -4.60 4.27 3.51
C ALA A 39 -3.39 5.18 3.25
N THR A 40 -3.60 6.48 3.04
CA THR A 40 -2.49 7.43 2.87
C THR A 40 -1.74 7.72 4.18
N SER A 41 -2.42 7.68 5.33
CA SER A 41 -1.79 7.80 6.65
C SER A 41 -0.86 6.62 6.94
N ALA A 42 -1.22 5.41 6.48
CA ALA A 42 -0.37 4.22 6.58
C ALA A 42 0.98 4.37 5.83
N GLY A 43 1.12 5.36 4.94
CA GLY A 43 2.42 5.73 4.37
C GLY A 43 3.45 6.14 5.43
N ALA A 44 3.01 6.56 6.63
CA ALA A 44 3.90 6.81 7.76
C ALA A 44 4.69 5.57 8.20
N LEU A 45 4.17 4.35 7.97
CA LEU A 45 4.87 3.09 8.26
C LEU A 45 6.20 2.95 7.50
N LEU A 46 6.37 3.67 6.38
CA LEU A 46 7.63 3.69 5.64
C LEU A 46 8.76 4.33 6.46
N ASN A 47 8.44 5.23 7.39
CA ASN A 47 9.45 5.78 8.30
C ASN A 47 10.05 4.69 9.20
N ASP A 48 9.24 3.69 9.62
CA ASP A 48 9.71 2.57 10.45
C ASP A 48 10.48 1.50 9.64
N ILE A 49 10.34 1.53 8.31
CA ILE A 49 11.08 0.67 7.37
C ILE A 49 12.51 1.20 7.14
N ASP A 50 12.91 2.29 7.81
CA ASP A 50 14.21 3.00 7.70
C ASP A 50 15.37 2.10 7.25
N GLY A 51 15.90 2.39 6.06
CA GLY A 51 17.06 1.71 5.49
C GLY A 51 16.87 0.25 5.10
N LYS A 52 15.68 -0.35 5.19
CA LYS A 52 15.40 -1.74 4.75
C LYS A 52 14.95 -1.83 3.29
N PHE A 53 14.43 -0.73 2.75
CA PHE A 53 14.00 -0.68 1.36
C PHE A 53 15.21 -0.70 0.42
N ARG A 54 15.22 -1.61 -0.56
CA ARG A 54 16.31 -1.81 -1.52
C ARG A 54 15.81 -1.60 -2.96
N PRO A 55 16.70 -1.22 -3.90
CA PRO A 55 16.35 -1.20 -5.32
C PRO A 55 15.78 -2.53 -5.78
N GLY A 56 14.71 -2.48 -6.58
CA GLY A 56 13.97 -3.66 -7.05
C GLY A 56 12.91 -4.17 -6.08
N GLN A 57 12.79 -3.60 -4.88
CA GLN A 57 11.71 -3.92 -3.95
C GLN A 57 10.51 -2.99 -4.14
N GLU A 58 9.34 -3.52 -3.78
CA GLU A 58 8.06 -2.82 -3.76
C GLU A 58 7.45 -2.96 -2.37
N TRP A 59 6.92 -1.89 -1.82
CA TRP A 59 5.97 -1.90 -0.71
C TRP A 59 4.59 -1.68 -1.31
N ARG A 60 3.62 -2.50 -0.90
CA ARG A 60 2.27 -2.43 -1.43
C ARG A 60 1.27 -2.50 -0.30
N LEU A 61 0.33 -1.56 -0.27
CA LEU A 61 -0.82 -1.57 0.61
C LEU A 61 -2.06 -1.82 -0.22
N GLU A 62 -2.82 -2.84 0.15
CA GLU A 62 -4.14 -3.16 -0.41
C GLU A 62 -5.23 -2.85 0.62
N VAL A 63 -6.21 -2.06 0.20
CA VAL A 63 -7.43 -1.79 0.98
C VAL A 63 -8.54 -2.65 0.42
N LYS A 64 -9.12 -3.51 1.25
CA LYS A 64 -10.21 -4.42 0.84
C LYS A 64 -11.47 -4.18 1.67
N ASP A 65 -12.63 -4.34 1.06
CA ASP A 65 -13.90 -4.35 1.80
C ASP A 65 -14.16 -5.71 2.49
N VAL A 66 -15.25 -5.81 3.24
CA VAL A 66 -15.69 -7.05 3.90
C VAL A 66 -16.00 -8.20 2.95
N ALA A 67 -16.31 -7.91 1.67
CA ALA A 67 -16.48 -8.94 0.64
C ALA A 67 -15.13 -9.38 0.03
N GLY A 68 -14.01 -8.83 0.51
CA GLY A 68 -12.67 -9.08 0.01
C GLY A 68 -12.36 -8.37 -1.31
N ARG A 69 -13.19 -7.42 -1.75
CA ARG A 69 -12.98 -6.67 -2.99
C ARG A 69 -11.91 -5.62 -2.76
N LEU A 70 -11.00 -5.50 -3.72
CA LEU A 70 -9.97 -4.48 -3.71
C LEU A 70 -10.58 -3.11 -4.00
N VAL A 71 -10.56 -2.22 -3.02
CA VAL A 71 -11.07 -0.84 -3.12
C VAL A 71 -9.95 0.09 -3.59
N HIS A 72 -8.80 0.03 -2.92
CA HIS A 72 -7.64 0.86 -3.25
C HIS A 72 -6.33 0.08 -3.17
N THR A 73 -5.31 0.58 -3.87
CA THR A 73 -3.94 0.06 -3.81
C THR A 73 -2.94 1.19 -3.89
N ILE A 74 -1.99 1.18 -2.95
CA ILE A 74 -0.83 2.06 -2.97
C ILE A 74 0.41 1.19 -3.22
N CYS A 75 1.19 1.53 -4.24
CA CYS A 75 2.46 0.87 -4.55
C CYS A 75 3.60 1.88 -4.50
N ILE A 76 4.68 1.52 -3.82
CA ILE A 76 5.91 2.30 -3.74
C ILE A 76 7.04 1.37 -4.14
N SER A 77 7.81 1.74 -5.16
CA SER A 77 8.89 0.92 -5.67
C SER A 77 10.17 1.73 -5.79
N LEU A 78 11.30 1.17 -5.35
CA LEU A 78 12.60 1.81 -5.51
C LEU A 78 13.24 1.28 -6.79
N LYS A 79 13.52 2.19 -7.71
CA LYS A 79 14.26 1.89 -8.93
C LYS A 79 15.67 2.42 -8.77
N SER A 80 16.67 1.57 -8.99
CA SER A 80 18.02 2.03 -9.28
C SER A 80 18.08 2.40 -10.75
N ASP A 81 18.65 3.57 -11.05
CA ASP A 81 19.12 3.85 -12.41
C ASP A 81 20.20 2.81 -12.75
N PRO A 82 20.05 2.00 -13.81
CA PRO A 82 21.16 1.16 -14.25
C PRO A 82 22.36 2.09 -14.52
N ALA A 83 23.53 1.74 -13.97
CA ALA A 83 24.75 2.49 -14.26
C ALA A 83 24.87 2.69 -15.78
N PRO A 84 25.24 3.89 -16.26
CA PRO A 84 25.40 4.12 -17.69
C PRO A 84 26.37 3.07 -18.20
N SER A 85 25.97 2.34 -19.24
CA SER A 85 26.72 1.24 -19.82
C SER A 85 28.11 1.69 -20.27
N LEU A 86 29.08 1.72 -19.35
CA LEU A 86 30.49 1.82 -19.67
C LEU A 86 30.88 0.44 -20.16
N LEU A 87 30.72 0.19 -21.46
CA LEU A 87 31.52 -0.71 -22.31
C LEU A 87 30.75 -1.03 -23.60
N SER A 88 31.10 -0.30 -24.65
CA SER A 88 31.34 -0.85 -25.98
C SER A 88 32.14 0.18 -26.77
N VAL A 89 33.39 0.43 -26.35
CA VAL A 89 34.38 1.01 -27.25
C VAL A 89 34.92 -0.19 -28.05
N PRO A 90 34.58 -0.33 -29.35
CA PRO A 90 35.19 -1.36 -30.17
C PRO A 90 36.69 -1.07 -30.28
N ARG A 91 37.48 -2.14 -30.12
CA ARG A 91 38.94 -2.13 -30.22
C ARG A 91 39.40 -2.19 -31.67
#